data_AF-A0A834K8V0-F1
#
_entry.id   AF-A0A834K8V0-F1
#
_cell.length_a   1.000
_cell.length_b   1.000
_cell.length_c   1.000
_cell.angle_alpha   90.00
_cell.angle_beta   90.00
_cell.angle_gamma   90.00
#
_symmetry.space_group_name_H-M   'P 1'
#
loop_
_entity.id
_entity.type
_entity.pdbx_description
1 polymer ?
#
loop_
_entity_poly.entity_id
_entity_poly.type
_entity_poly.pdbx_seq_one_letter_code
_entity_poly.pdbx_strand_id
1 'polypeptide(L)'
;MSQEEEVLGEKNEVPHANNALLFRLAITKSFENISESVSKEEFLELLTIIKKQPSSSLGRKLYKAMVDELLEKMNDQLKEIYQEGSLEAGLTKLSKLSEEAGNTVTNETVWRPPGDVKLHLRSLDAEKIKMESEKLEEWLTEIENENATLMKKLANDRAKVCTTGNRIAKNLHRAPMIQEHLENQVEQLQHLLQVLEGD
;
A
#
# COMPACT_ATOMS: atom_id res chain seq x y z
N MET A 1 -1.99 29.05 -39.23
CA MET A 1 -3.28 28.36 -39.46
C MET A 1 -2.98 26.88 -39.60
N SER A 2 -3.07 26.15 -38.49
CA SER A 2 -3.13 24.70 -38.47
C SER A 2 -4.08 24.37 -37.32
N GLN A 3 -5.28 23.96 -37.67
CA GLN A 3 -6.30 23.49 -36.74
C GLN A 3 -5.90 22.07 -36.34
N GLU A 4 -5.71 21.85 -35.05
CA GLU A 4 -5.68 20.51 -34.46
C GLU A 4 -7.13 20.06 -34.30
N GLU A 5 -7.47 19.01 -35.03
CA GLU A 5 -8.75 18.32 -34.97
C GLU A 5 -8.72 17.39 -33.74
N GLU A 6 -9.31 17.86 -32.65
CA GLU A 6 -9.49 17.10 -31.42
C GLU A 6 -10.61 16.07 -31.64
N VAL A 7 -10.21 14.85 -32.04
CA VAL A 7 -11.12 13.70 -32.15
C VAL A 7 -11.49 13.28 -30.73
N LEU A 8 -12.67 13.75 -30.29
CA LEU A 8 -13.35 13.30 -29.09
C LEU A 8 -13.64 11.80 -29.25
N GLY A 9 -12.79 10.96 -28.66
CA GLY A 9 -13.04 9.54 -28.53
C GLY A 9 -14.26 9.33 -27.64
N GLU A 10 -15.41 9.07 -28.26
CA GLU A 10 -16.57 8.49 -27.60
C GLU A 10 -16.12 7.21 -26.90
N LYS A 11 -15.94 7.28 -25.58
CA LYS A 11 -15.89 6.10 -24.72
C LYS A 11 -17.27 5.45 -24.82
N ASN A 12 -17.39 4.50 -25.73
CA ASN A 12 -18.47 3.53 -25.73
C ASN A 12 -18.44 2.82 -24.36
N GLU A 13 -19.27 3.29 -23.43
CA GLU A 13 -19.58 2.58 -22.20
C GLU A 13 -20.25 1.27 -22.59
N VAL A 14 -19.47 0.19 -22.59
CA VAL A 14 -19.97 -1.17 -22.73
C VAL A 14 -21.06 -1.38 -21.69
N PRO A 15 -22.26 -1.92 -22.02
CA PRO A 15 -23.35 -2.06 -21.06
C PRO A 15 -22.88 -2.88 -19.86
N HIS A 16 -22.74 -2.24 -18.70
CA HIS A 16 -22.16 -2.85 -17.51
C HIS A 16 -23.06 -3.99 -17.03
N ALA A 17 -22.47 -5.17 -16.79
CA ALA A 17 -23.18 -6.32 -16.25
C ALA A 17 -23.57 -6.04 -14.80
N ASN A 18 -24.80 -5.57 -14.61
CA ASN A 18 -25.34 -5.31 -13.28
C ASN A 18 -25.73 -6.64 -12.63
N ASN A 19 -24.78 -7.24 -11.89
CA ASN A 19 -24.96 -8.49 -11.17
C ASN A 19 -26.17 -8.46 -10.21
N ALA A 20 -26.50 -7.28 -9.66
CA ALA A 20 -27.69 -7.12 -8.83
C ALA A 20 -28.99 -7.25 -9.64
N LEU A 21 -29.04 -6.74 -10.87
CA LEU A 21 -30.19 -6.94 -11.75
C LEU A 21 -30.32 -8.39 -12.21
N LEU A 22 -29.22 -9.04 -12.56
CA LEU A 22 -29.20 -10.45 -12.97
C LEU A 22 -29.67 -11.37 -11.84
N PHE A 23 -29.18 -11.15 -10.62
CA PHE A 23 -29.63 -11.89 -9.45
C PHE A 23 -31.13 -11.69 -9.21
N ARG A 24 -31.61 -10.44 -9.19
CA ARG A 24 -33.03 -10.14 -8.99
C ARG A 24 -33.90 -10.82 -10.04
N LEU A 25 -33.50 -10.74 -11.31
CA LEU A 25 -34.22 -11.38 -12.41
C LEU A 25 -34.29 -12.90 -12.24
N ALA A 26 -33.17 -13.55 -11.90
CA ALA A 26 -33.10 -15.00 -11.71
C ALA A 26 -33.97 -15.47 -10.53
N ILE A 27 -33.95 -14.74 -9.41
CA ILE A 27 -34.75 -15.08 -8.24
C ILE A 27 -36.24 -14.82 -8.47
N THR A 28 -36.62 -13.66 -9.02
CA THR A 28 -38.02 -13.38 -9.36
C THR A 28 -38.56 -14.41 -10.34
N LYS A 29 -37.76 -14.85 -11.33
CA LYS A 29 -38.19 -15.91 -12.23
C LYS A 29 -38.41 -17.26 -11.51
N SER A 30 -37.55 -17.55 -10.54
CA SER A 30 -37.72 -18.75 -9.70
C SER A 30 -39.00 -18.67 -8.86
N PHE A 31 -39.34 -17.49 -8.34
CA PHE A 31 -40.58 -17.25 -7.61
C PHE A 31 -41.83 -17.42 -8.46
N GLU A 32 -41.82 -16.96 -9.71
CA GLU A 32 -42.90 -17.23 -10.67
C GLU A 32 -43.08 -18.75 -10.89
N ASN A 33 -41.97 -19.47 -11.10
CA ASN A 33 -42.04 -20.92 -11.29
C ASN A 33 -42.54 -21.65 -10.04
N ILE A 34 -42.24 -21.15 -8.84
CA ILE A 34 -42.73 -21.71 -7.57
C ILE A 34 -44.23 -21.42 -7.40
N SER A 35 -44.67 -20.19 -7.64
CA SER A 35 -46.08 -19.82 -7.48
C SER A 35 -46.98 -20.55 -8.48
N GLU A 36 -46.48 -20.88 -9.67
CA GLU A 36 -47.17 -21.64 -10.71
C GLU A 36 -46.86 -23.15 -10.71
N SER A 37 -46.14 -23.64 -9.70
CA SER A 37 -45.71 -25.05 -9.65
C SER A 37 -46.86 -26.06 -9.55
N VAL A 38 -47.99 -25.63 -9.00
CA VAL A 38 -49.24 -26.39 -8.99
C VAL A 38 -50.11 -25.80 -10.08
N SER A 39 -50.51 -26.62 -11.05
CA SER A 39 -51.43 -26.15 -12.09
C SER A 39 -52.80 -25.85 -11.49
N LYS A 40 -53.54 -24.98 -12.17
CA LYS A 40 -54.91 -24.63 -11.80
C LYS A 40 -55.81 -25.86 -11.74
N GLU A 41 -55.62 -26.80 -12.64
CA GLU A 41 -56.37 -28.05 -12.73
C GLU A 41 -56.10 -28.94 -11.51
N GLU A 42 -54.82 -29.15 -11.16
CA GLU A 42 -54.42 -29.90 -9.96
C GLU A 42 -54.95 -29.25 -8.68
N PHE A 43 -54.89 -27.92 -8.59
CA PHE A 43 -55.43 -27.17 -7.46
C PHE A 43 -56.94 -27.41 -7.26
N LEU A 44 -57.71 -27.41 -8.35
CA LEU A 44 -59.16 -27.65 -8.33
C LEU A 44 -59.50 -29.12 -8.02
N GLU A 45 -58.66 -30.06 -8.45
CA GLU A 45 -58.82 -31.48 -8.12
C GLU A 45 -58.61 -31.76 -6.63
N LEU A 46 -57.63 -31.11 -6.01
CA LEU A 46 -57.33 -31.21 -4.58
C LEU A 46 -58.46 -30.61 -3.71
N LEU A 47 -59.10 -29.53 -4.16
CA LEU A 47 -60.19 -28.84 -3.45
C LEU A 47 -61.56 -29.46 -3.75
N THR A 48 -61.76 -30.70 -3.30
CA THR A 48 -63.01 -31.48 -3.50
C THR A 48 -64.28 -30.80 -3.01
N ILE A 49 -64.17 -29.87 -2.05
CA ILE A 49 -65.30 -29.08 -1.51
C ILE A 49 -65.80 -28.06 -2.54
N ILE A 50 -64.87 -27.42 -3.27
CA ILE A 50 -65.18 -26.40 -4.27
C ILE A 50 -65.66 -27.07 -5.57
N LYS A 51 -65.14 -28.27 -5.89
CA LYS A 51 -65.58 -29.08 -7.03
C LYS A 51 -67.09 -29.40 -7.02
N LYS A 52 -67.71 -29.47 -5.84
CA LYS A 52 -69.14 -29.77 -5.66
C LYS A 52 -70.05 -28.54 -5.73
N GLN A 53 -69.49 -27.32 -5.81
CA GLN A 53 -70.25 -26.08 -5.91
C GLN A 53 -70.49 -25.72 -7.40
N PRO A 54 -71.68 -25.19 -7.78
CA PRO A 54 -72.02 -24.89 -9.17
C PRO A 54 -71.19 -23.73 -9.77
N SER A 55 -70.47 -22.98 -8.94
CA SER A 55 -69.69 -21.80 -9.35
C SER A 55 -68.22 -22.16 -9.53
N SER A 56 -67.89 -22.78 -10.67
CA SER A 56 -66.50 -22.98 -11.14
C SER A 56 -65.64 -21.71 -11.08
N SER A 57 -66.25 -20.52 -11.01
CA SER A 57 -65.57 -19.23 -10.86
C SER A 57 -64.88 -19.02 -9.50
N LEU A 58 -65.34 -19.62 -8.40
CA LEU A 58 -64.76 -19.40 -7.08
C LEU A 58 -63.38 -20.03 -6.94
N GLY A 59 -63.22 -21.30 -7.35
CA GLY A 59 -61.92 -21.99 -7.32
C GLY A 59 -60.90 -21.33 -8.24
N ARG A 60 -61.33 -20.80 -9.39
CA ARG A 60 -60.46 -20.02 -10.29
C ARG A 60 -59.96 -18.72 -9.65
N LYS A 61 -60.84 -18.02 -8.92
CA LYS A 61 -60.47 -16.80 -8.18
C LYS A 61 -59.52 -17.12 -7.04
N LEU A 62 -59.76 -18.22 -6.31
CA LEU A 62 -58.91 -18.65 -5.21
C LEU A 62 -57.51 -19.06 -5.69
N TYR A 63 -57.42 -19.83 -6.78
CA TYR A 63 -56.13 -20.17 -7.39
C TYR A 63 -55.35 -18.91 -7.78
N LYS A 64 -56.01 -17.97 -8.47
CA LYS A 64 -55.36 -16.72 -8.86
C LYS A 64 -54.88 -15.92 -7.65
N ALA A 65 -55.72 -15.79 -6.61
CA ALA A 65 -55.34 -15.11 -5.38
C ALA A 65 -54.13 -15.78 -4.70
N MET A 66 -54.09 -17.12 -4.66
CA MET A 66 -52.96 -17.87 -4.11
C MET A 66 -51.66 -17.57 -4.88
N VAL A 67 -51.68 -17.64 -6.21
CA VAL A 67 -50.50 -17.38 -7.05
C VAL A 67 -50.02 -15.93 -6.87
N ASP A 68 -50.94 -14.97 -6.99
CA ASP A 68 -50.63 -13.54 -6.91
C ASP A 68 -50.07 -13.17 -5.53
N GLU A 69 -50.73 -13.60 -4.44
CA GLU A 69 -50.33 -13.30 -3.07
C GLU A 69 -49.00 -13.98 -2.70
N LEU A 70 -48.80 -15.23 -3.12
CA LEU A 70 -47.55 -15.94 -2.87
C LEU A 70 -46.37 -15.26 -3.57
N LEU A 71 -46.55 -14.88 -4.85
CA LEU A 71 -45.53 -14.17 -5.62
C LEU A 71 -45.22 -12.79 -5.03
N GLU A 72 -46.24 -12.04 -4.64
CA GLU A 72 -46.10 -10.73 -3.99
C GLU A 72 -45.29 -10.86 -2.69
N LYS A 73 -45.68 -11.79 -1.80
CA LYS A 73 -44.99 -12.00 -0.52
C LYS A 73 -43.54 -12.44 -0.67
N MET A 74 -43.25 -13.33 -1.62
CA MET A 74 -41.86 -13.73 -1.88
C MET A 74 -41.01 -12.56 -2.40
N ASN A 75 -41.56 -11.70 -3.27
CA ASN A 75 -40.84 -10.52 -3.76
C ASN A 75 -40.66 -9.45 -2.67
N ASP A 76 -41.65 -9.26 -1.80
CA ASP A 76 -41.53 -8.36 -0.64
C ASP A 76 -40.39 -8.82 0.29
N GLN A 77 -40.34 -10.12 0.61
CA GLN A 77 -39.25 -10.67 1.41
C GLN A 77 -37.88 -10.56 0.72
N LEU A 78 -37.82 -10.74 -0.60
CA LEU A 78 -36.59 -10.52 -1.35
C LEU A 78 -36.13 -9.07 -1.25
N LYS A 79 -37.06 -8.12 -1.31
CA LYS A 79 -36.76 -6.69 -1.13
C LYS A 79 -36.23 -6.40 0.27
N GLU A 80 -36.78 -7.01 1.29
CA GLU A 80 -36.28 -6.93 2.68
C GLU A 80 -34.86 -7.49 2.79
N ILE A 81 -34.59 -8.69 2.25
CA ILE A 81 -33.23 -9.28 2.21
C ILE A 81 -32.23 -8.36 1.50
N TYR A 82 -32.67 -7.73 0.41
CA TYR A 82 -31.86 -6.76 -0.33
C TYR A 82 -31.46 -5.56 0.53
N GLN A 83 -32.36 -5.10 1.40
CA GLN A 83 -32.16 -3.94 2.28
C GLN A 83 -31.39 -4.30 3.56
N GLU A 84 -31.78 -5.37 4.26
CA GLU A 84 -31.21 -5.79 5.55
C GLU A 84 -29.73 -6.20 5.42
N GLY A 85 -29.35 -6.80 4.28
CA GLY A 85 -28.00 -7.30 4.03
C GLY A 85 -27.09 -6.38 3.21
N SER A 86 -27.56 -5.19 2.80
CA SER A 86 -26.87 -4.36 1.78
C SER A 86 -26.42 -5.17 0.55
N LEU A 87 -27.21 -6.19 0.17
CA LEU A 87 -26.85 -7.14 -0.88
C LEU A 87 -26.63 -6.43 -2.21
N GLU A 88 -27.44 -5.41 -2.50
CA GLU A 88 -27.28 -4.53 -3.65
C GLU A 88 -25.91 -3.85 -3.69
N ALA A 89 -25.48 -3.30 -2.56
CA ALA A 89 -24.17 -2.65 -2.44
C ALA A 89 -23.03 -3.67 -2.61
N GLY A 90 -23.19 -4.87 -2.04
CA GLY A 90 -22.23 -5.97 -2.19
C GLY A 90 -22.07 -6.43 -3.63
N LEU A 91 -23.18 -6.69 -4.33
CA LEU A 91 -23.18 -7.12 -5.74
C LEU A 91 -22.67 -6.01 -6.67
N THR A 92 -23.01 -4.75 -6.37
CA THR A 92 -22.49 -3.59 -7.12
C THR A 92 -20.99 -3.42 -6.92
N LYS A 93 -20.50 -3.57 -5.69
CA LYS A 93 -19.06 -3.53 -5.39
C LYS A 93 -18.33 -4.69 -6.07
N LEU A 94 -18.93 -5.89 -6.09
CA LEU A 94 -18.37 -7.04 -6.78
C LEU A 94 -18.25 -6.82 -8.30
N SER A 95 -19.27 -6.22 -8.94
CA SER A 95 -19.19 -5.83 -10.35
C SER A 95 -18.01 -4.90 -10.61
N LYS A 96 -17.86 -3.84 -9.80
CA LYS A 96 -16.74 -2.89 -9.92
C LYS A 96 -15.37 -3.57 -9.75
N LEU A 97 -15.21 -4.39 -8.71
CA LEU A 97 -13.96 -5.12 -8.48
C LEU A 97 -13.64 -6.11 -9.61
N SER A 98 -14.67 -6.73 -10.21
CA SER A 98 -14.49 -7.63 -11.35
C SER A 98 -14.04 -6.88 -12.60
N GLU A 99 -14.52 -5.66 -12.81
CA GLU A 99 -14.10 -4.80 -13.92
C GLU A 99 -12.67 -4.30 -13.72
N GLU A 100 -12.34 -3.81 -12.53
CA GLU A 100 -10.97 -3.42 -12.14
C GLU A 100 -9.99 -4.58 -12.36
N ALA A 101 -10.35 -5.78 -11.92
CA ALA A 101 -9.54 -6.98 -12.11
C ALA A 101 -9.44 -7.40 -13.58
N GLY A 102 -10.54 -7.35 -14.35
CA GLY A 102 -10.57 -7.73 -15.76
C GLY A 102 -9.73 -6.81 -16.67
N ASN A 103 -9.57 -5.54 -16.29
CA ASN A 103 -8.68 -4.59 -16.95
C ASN A 103 -7.19 -4.87 -16.67
N THR A 104 -6.89 -5.68 -15.65
CA THR A 104 -5.54 -6.07 -15.28
C THR A 104 -5.20 -7.38 -16.00
N VAL A 105 -4.95 -7.28 -17.31
CA VAL A 105 -4.65 -8.43 -18.18
C VAL A 105 -3.34 -9.10 -17.75
N THR A 106 -3.45 -10.10 -16.89
CA THR A 106 -2.43 -11.15 -16.77
C THR A 106 -3.17 -12.47 -16.63
N ASN A 107 -2.82 -13.46 -17.47
CA ASN A 107 -3.29 -14.86 -17.38
C ASN A 107 -2.75 -15.57 -16.12
N GLU A 108 -2.44 -14.82 -15.07
CA GLU A 108 -1.78 -15.28 -13.88
C GLU A 108 -2.81 -15.69 -12.84
N THR A 109 -2.49 -16.75 -12.11
CA THR A 109 -3.33 -17.21 -11.01
C THR A 109 -3.31 -16.13 -9.92
N VAL A 110 -4.42 -15.42 -9.77
CA VAL A 110 -4.58 -14.40 -8.74
C VAL A 110 -4.36 -15.03 -7.37
N TRP A 111 -3.58 -14.36 -6.52
CA TRP A 111 -3.29 -14.81 -5.16
C TRP A 111 -4.59 -15.16 -4.40
N ARG A 112 -4.55 -16.26 -3.65
CA ARG A 112 -5.62 -16.71 -2.76
C ARG A 112 -5.03 -16.95 -1.37
N PRO A 113 -5.76 -16.65 -0.28
CA PRO A 113 -5.26 -16.89 1.07
C PRO A 113 -4.82 -18.37 1.24
N PRO A 114 -3.56 -18.64 1.61
CA PRO A 114 -3.01 -20.00 1.64
C PRO A 114 -3.45 -20.81 2.88
N GLY A 115 -4.37 -20.28 3.69
CA GLY A 115 -4.77 -20.88 4.97
C GLY A 115 -3.78 -20.66 6.13
N ASP A 116 -2.53 -20.28 5.84
CA ASP A 116 -1.56 -19.84 6.83
C ASP A 116 -1.65 -18.32 7.06
N VAL A 117 -2.16 -17.96 8.23
CA VAL A 117 -2.32 -16.57 8.67
C VAL A 117 -0.98 -15.84 8.75
N LYS A 118 0.12 -16.53 9.10
CA LYS A 118 1.45 -15.88 9.22
C LYS A 118 1.96 -15.41 7.86
N LEU A 119 1.76 -16.22 6.82
CA LEU A 119 2.11 -15.84 5.45
C LEU A 119 1.22 -14.70 4.95
N HIS A 120 -0.06 -14.71 5.28
CA HIS A 120 -0.97 -13.63 4.91
C HIS A 120 -0.61 -12.29 5.57
N LEU A 121 -0.35 -12.28 6.89
CA LEU A 121 0.02 -11.06 7.61
C LEU A 121 1.32 -10.44 7.09
N ARG A 122 2.32 -11.27 6.77
CA ARG A 122 3.58 -10.79 6.16
C ARG A 122 3.36 -10.02 4.87
N SER A 123 2.39 -10.43 4.04
CA SER A 123 2.08 -9.72 2.80
C SER A 123 1.41 -8.36 3.04
N LEU A 124 0.59 -8.25 4.09
CA LEU A 124 -0.10 -7.01 4.42
C LEU A 124 0.85 -5.97 5.04
N ASP A 125 1.81 -6.43 5.84
CA ASP A 125 2.83 -5.57 6.46
C ASP A 125 4.00 -5.23 5.53
N ALA A 126 4.08 -5.87 4.35
CA ALA A 126 5.24 -5.78 3.46
C ALA A 126 5.57 -4.33 3.06
N GLU A 127 4.56 -3.53 2.71
CA GLU A 127 4.78 -2.13 2.32
C GLU A 127 5.28 -1.29 3.49
N LYS A 128 4.74 -1.53 4.69
CA LYS A 128 5.20 -0.83 5.89
C LYS A 128 6.64 -1.20 6.25
N ILE A 129 6.98 -2.48 6.17
CA ILE A 129 8.35 -2.96 6.40
C ILE A 129 9.30 -2.33 5.37
N LYS A 130 8.89 -2.24 4.11
CA LYS A 130 9.68 -1.61 3.05
C LYS A 130 9.95 -0.13 3.36
N MET A 131 8.92 0.66 3.66
CA MET A 131 9.07 2.08 3.99
C MET A 131 10.01 2.31 5.18
N GLU A 132 9.87 1.53 6.25
CA GLU A 132 10.76 1.66 7.42
C GLU A 132 12.20 1.21 7.12
N SER A 133 12.38 0.21 6.24
CA SER A 133 13.71 -0.24 5.82
C SER A 133 14.43 0.82 4.99
N GLU A 134 13.74 1.45 4.04
CA GLU A 134 14.27 2.55 3.22
C GLU A 134 14.69 3.74 4.09
N LYS A 135 13.86 4.11 5.07
CA LYS A 135 14.18 5.17 6.04
C LYS A 135 15.41 4.85 6.88
N LEU A 136 15.55 3.59 7.31
CA LEU A 136 16.70 3.16 8.09
C LEU A 136 17.99 3.20 7.25
N GLU A 137 17.90 2.81 5.98
CA GLU A 137 19.02 2.86 5.03
C GLU A 137 19.50 4.30 4.78
N GLU A 138 18.58 5.25 4.62
CA GLU A 138 18.90 6.67 4.48
C GLU A 138 19.66 7.19 5.73
N TRP A 139 19.15 6.89 6.93
CA TRP A 139 19.76 7.30 8.18
C TRP A 139 21.16 6.69 8.39
N LEU A 140 21.32 5.41 8.04
CA LEU A 140 22.59 4.72 8.15
C LEU A 140 23.63 5.34 7.20
N THR A 141 23.21 5.65 5.97
CA THR A 141 24.06 6.30 4.97
C THR A 141 24.53 7.68 5.43
N GLU A 142 23.65 8.46 6.07
CA GLU A 142 24.01 9.77 6.64
C GLU A 142 25.11 9.65 7.71
N ILE A 143 24.94 8.73 8.66
CA ILE A 143 25.90 8.49 9.74
C ILE A 143 27.25 8.01 9.21
N GLU A 144 27.25 7.09 8.23
CA GLU A 144 28.48 6.58 7.65
C GLU A 144 29.27 7.68 6.93
N ASN A 145 28.57 8.57 6.21
CA ASN A 145 29.18 9.71 5.55
C ASN A 145 29.76 10.73 6.54
N GLU A 146 29.03 11.03 7.62
CA GLU A 146 29.53 11.91 8.69
C GLU A 146 30.78 11.31 9.33
N ASN A 147 30.75 10.02 9.68
CA ASN A 147 31.86 9.32 10.31
C ASN A 147 33.09 9.28 9.39
N ALA A 148 32.91 9.02 8.10
CA ALA A 148 34.00 9.07 7.12
C ALA A 148 34.66 10.47 7.07
N THR A 149 33.84 11.53 7.13
CA THR A 149 34.30 12.93 7.16
C THR A 149 35.09 13.22 8.45
N LEU A 150 34.58 12.78 9.60
CA LEU A 150 35.24 12.93 10.89
C LEU A 150 36.57 12.18 10.95
N MET A 151 36.62 10.94 10.44
CA MET A 151 37.85 10.14 10.37
C MET A 151 38.92 10.80 9.52
N LYS A 152 38.54 11.39 8.38
CA LYS A 152 39.46 12.15 7.53
C LYS A 152 40.00 13.39 8.25
N LYS A 153 39.14 14.12 8.95
CA LYS A 153 39.54 15.28 9.77
C LYS A 153 40.50 14.88 10.88
N LEU A 154 40.18 13.82 11.62
CA LEU A 154 41.01 13.31 12.70
C LEU A 154 42.40 12.88 12.22
N ALA A 155 42.48 12.19 11.08
CA ALA A 155 43.75 11.80 10.47
C ALA A 155 44.62 13.03 10.11
N ASN A 156 44.01 14.05 9.50
CA ASN A 156 44.68 15.30 9.16
C ASN A 156 45.19 16.03 10.42
N ASP A 157 44.38 16.11 11.46
CA ASP A 157 44.74 16.80 12.69
C ASP A 157 45.85 16.05 13.44
N ARG A 158 45.79 14.71 13.50
CA ARG A 158 46.89 13.88 14.01
C ARG A 158 48.20 14.12 13.24
N ALA A 159 48.14 14.22 11.90
CA ALA A 159 49.32 14.52 11.09
C ALA A 159 49.91 15.91 11.39
N LYS A 160 49.07 16.93 11.59
CA LYS A 160 49.51 18.28 11.99
C LYS A 160 50.17 18.29 13.38
N VAL A 161 49.60 17.55 14.33
CA VAL A 161 50.19 17.40 15.68
C VAL A 161 51.55 16.73 15.59
N CYS A 162 51.68 15.62 14.85
CA CYS A 162 52.96 14.94 14.65
C CYS A 162 54.02 15.83 14.00
N THR A 163 53.65 16.57 12.94
CA THR A 163 54.60 17.48 12.26
C THR A 163 55.04 18.63 13.16
N THR A 164 54.13 19.20 13.94
CA THR A 164 54.44 20.26 14.92
C THR A 164 55.32 19.72 16.05
N GLY A 165 54.98 18.56 16.60
CA GLY A 165 55.80 17.87 17.61
C GLY A 165 57.21 17.59 17.13
N ASN A 166 57.37 17.12 15.88
CA ASN A 166 58.68 16.91 15.26
C ASN A 166 59.47 18.22 15.09
N ARG A 167 58.81 19.33 14.75
CA ARG A 167 59.46 20.65 14.66
C ARG A 167 59.94 21.13 16.03
N ILE A 168 59.10 20.99 17.06
CA ILE A 168 59.45 21.34 18.44
C ILE A 168 60.65 20.50 18.90
N ALA A 169 60.62 19.18 18.69
CA ALA A 169 61.72 18.29 19.06
C ALA A 169 63.04 18.67 18.37
N LYS A 170 63.02 18.97 17.06
CA LYS A 170 64.20 19.45 16.33
C LYS A 170 64.73 20.77 16.86
N ASN A 171 63.85 21.72 17.17
CA ASN A 171 64.25 23.01 17.73
C ASN A 171 64.85 22.86 19.13
N LEU A 172 64.23 22.04 19.99
CA LEU A 172 64.73 21.75 21.33
C LEU A 172 66.09 21.05 21.29
N HIS A 173 66.32 20.17 20.31
CA HIS A 173 67.62 19.53 20.12
C HIS A 173 68.70 20.52 19.63
N ARG A 174 68.34 21.47 18.76
CA ARG A 174 69.28 22.45 18.19
C ARG A 174 69.59 23.61 19.14
N ALA A 175 68.65 24.01 19.98
CA ALA A 175 68.77 25.16 20.87
C ALA A 175 70.02 25.13 21.78
N PRO A 176 70.34 24.03 22.50
CA PRO A 176 71.53 24.00 23.35
C PRO A 176 72.83 24.11 22.55
N MET A 177 72.91 23.55 21.34
CA MET A 177 74.10 23.69 20.48
C MET A 177 74.32 25.13 20.02
N ILE A 178 73.24 25.85 19.72
CA ILE A 178 73.33 27.28 19.40
C ILE A 178 73.73 28.09 20.64
N GLN A 179 73.13 27.77 21.79
CA GLN A 179 73.43 28.44 23.05
C GLN A 179 74.91 28.29 23.41
N GLU A 180 75.45 27.06 23.39
CA GLU A 180 76.86 26.79 23.65
C GLU A 180 77.77 27.54 22.67
N HIS A 181 77.41 27.59 21.38
CA HIS A 181 78.18 28.35 20.39
C HIS A 181 78.22 29.85 20.69
N LEU A 182 77.09 30.44 21.07
CA LEU A 182 77.00 31.85 21.43
C LEU A 182 77.74 32.16 22.74
N GLU A 183 77.63 31.30 23.75
CA GLU A 183 78.37 31.42 25.01
C GLU A 183 79.89 31.44 24.74
N ASN A 184 80.40 30.50 23.92
CA ASN A 184 81.79 30.48 23.50
C ASN A 184 82.23 31.76 22.77
N GLN A 185 81.38 32.33 21.90
CA GLN A 185 81.70 33.58 21.20
C GLN A 185 81.76 34.77 22.15
N VAL A 186 80.86 34.83 23.14
CA VAL A 186 80.87 35.89 24.16
C VAL A 186 82.14 35.81 25.00
N GLU A 187 82.56 34.62 25.43
CA GLU A 187 83.82 34.41 26.16
C GLU A 187 85.03 34.89 25.36
N GLN A 188 85.10 34.55 24.06
CA GLN A 188 86.18 35.01 23.18
C GLN A 188 86.22 36.54 23.06
N LEU A 189 85.06 37.18 22.89
CA LEU A 189 84.98 38.64 22.80
C LEU A 189 85.36 39.32 24.12
N GLN A 190 84.95 38.75 25.26
CA GLN A 190 85.36 39.24 26.58
C GLN A 190 86.87 39.15 26.78
N HIS A 191 87.48 38.03 26.37
CA HIS A 191 88.94 37.89 26.40
C HIS A 191 89.62 38.96 25.53
N LEU A 192 89.14 39.20 24.31
CA LEU A 192 89.69 40.24 23.43
C LEU A 192 89.55 41.64 24.03
N LEU A 193 88.42 41.96 24.67
CA LEU A 193 88.22 43.24 25.35
C LEU A 193 89.19 43.40 26.54
N GLN A 194 89.38 42.36 27.35
CA GLN A 194 90.36 42.39 28.45
C GLN A 194 91.79 42.63 27.96
N VAL A 195 92.15 42.05 26.81
CA VAL A 195 93.47 42.29 26.17
C VAL A 195 93.59 43.74 25.68
N LEU A 196 92.51 44.36 25.18
CA LEU A 196 92.50 45.74 24.69
C LEU A 196 92.43 46.80 25.80
N GLU A 197 91.87 46.46 26.97
CA GLU A 197 91.82 47.35 28.15
C GLU A 197 93.06 47.24 29.06
N GLY A 198 93.96 46.29 28.76
CA GLY A 198 95.18 46.01 29.54
C GLY A 198 96.47 46.66 29.04
N ASP A 199 96.40 47.50 28.00
CA ASP A 199 97.46 48.41 27.50
C ASP A 199 97.10 49.89 27.81
#